data_AF-A0A2V6S6G7-F1
#
_entry.id   AF-A0A2V6S6G7-F1
#
_cell.length_a   1.000
_cell.length_b   1.000
_cell.length_c   1.000
_cell.angle_alpha   90.00
_cell.angle_beta   90.00
_cell.angle_gamma   90.00
#
_symmetry.space_group_name_H-M   'P 1'
#
loop_
_entity.id
_entity.type
_entity.pdbx_description
1 polymer ?
#
loop_
_entity_poly.entity_id
_entity_poly.type
_entity_poly.pdbx_seq_one_letter_code
_entity_poly.pdbx_strand_id
1 'polypeptide(L)'
;MESWRRSAFLAAACALAIWSPAAAPAADVPLTSAALRQRAADIVVTLREYRASLEKLLAIYETSLAKAKDQRDQRQEFLNRGIISRREFEDAERAVTEAQAKVDGTRREIAGADHAMAEATTARALAGLSPLKRGGYEQTAVLIRFNGPAPWSLKAGTAKLQEFFTARFHHPLPVSAYGQTPLHDRMGFDHRDALDIALHPDSIEGRTVMDYLREAGIPFIASWGAVAGAASGAHIHVGQPSPRIVSKR
;
A
#
# COMPACT_ATOMS: atom_id res chain seq x y z
N MET A 1 -71.69 -50.29 -23.79
CA MET A 1 -72.64 -50.48 -22.69
C MET A 1 -72.00 -49.88 -21.44
N GLU A 2 -72.79 -49.14 -20.67
CA GLU A 2 -72.52 -48.58 -19.32
C GLU A 2 -71.40 -47.53 -19.23
N SER A 3 -71.67 -46.22 -19.13
CA SER A 3 -72.33 -45.46 -18.06
C SER A 3 -71.72 -45.63 -16.67
N TRP A 4 -70.96 -44.64 -16.19
CA TRP A 4 -71.26 -44.01 -14.89
C TRP A 4 -70.60 -42.64 -14.72
N ARG A 5 -71.43 -41.64 -14.41
CA ARG A 5 -71.07 -40.36 -13.80
C ARG A 5 -70.64 -40.60 -12.35
N ARG A 6 -69.61 -39.91 -11.85
CA ARG A 6 -69.54 -39.51 -10.43
C ARG A 6 -68.68 -38.25 -10.27
N SER A 7 -69.21 -37.37 -9.45
CA SER A 7 -68.84 -35.98 -9.24
C SER A 7 -67.62 -35.80 -8.34
N ALA A 8 -67.01 -34.61 -8.50
CA ALA A 8 -66.35 -33.77 -7.51
C ALA A 8 -65.11 -34.31 -6.76
N PHE A 9 -64.00 -33.59 -6.86
CA PHE A 9 -63.43 -32.83 -5.73
C PHE A 9 -62.54 -31.70 -6.26
N LEU A 10 -62.79 -30.47 -5.79
CA LEU A 10 -61.91 -29.33 -5.94
C LEU A 10 -60.60 -29.60 -5.17
N ALA A 11 -59.46 -29.31 -5.81
CA ALA A 11 -58.25 -28.91 -5.12
C ALA A 11 -57.52 -27.87 -5.99
N ALA A 12 -57.73 -26.60 -5.65
CA ALA A 12 -56.97 -25.49 -6.20
C ALA A 12 -55.55 -25.54 -5.62
N ALA A 13 -54.55 -25.76 -6.48
CA ALA A 13 -53.14 -25.58 -6.13
C ALA A 13 -52.63 -24.29 -6.78
N CYS A 14 -52.61 -23.21 -6.00
CA CYS A 14 -51.87 -21.99 -6.33
C CYS A 14 -50.36 -22.28 -6.28
N ALA A 15 -49.72 -22.40 -7.44
CA ALA A 15 -48.26 -22.36 -7.54
C ALA A 15 -47.80 -20.89 -7.54
N LEU A 16 -47.46 -20.37 -6.35
CA LEU A 16 -46.70 -19.12 -6.23
C LEU A 16 -45.24 -19.41 -6.57
N ALA A 17 -44.83 -19.08 -7.80
CA ALA A 17 -43.42 -18.98 -8.15
C ALA A 17 -42.84 -17.75 -7.42
N ILE A 18 -42.09 -17.99 -6.33
CA ILE A 18 -41.33 -16.96 -5.64
C ILE A 18 -40.14 -16.61 -6.53
N TRP A 19 -40.25 -15.50 -7.25
CA TRP A 19 -39.12 -14.89 -7.92
C TRP A 19 -38.27 -14.20 -6.85
N SER A 20 -37.20 -14.85 -6.41
CA SER A 20 -36.19 -14.21 -5.55
C SER A 20 -35.41 -13.19 -6.38
N PRO A 21 -35.48 -11.88 -6.09
CA PRO A 21 -34.53 -10.96 -6.69
C PRO A 21 -33.14 -11.32 -6.17
N ALA A 22 -32.18 -11.50 -7.08
CA ALA A 22 -30.78 -11.60 -6.71
C ALA A 22 -30.42 -10.38 -5.84
N ALA A 23 -29.99 -10.64 -4.61
CA ALA A 23 -29.61 -9.59 -3.68
C ALA A 23 -28.56 -8.70 -4.33
N ALA A 24 -28.87 -7.40 -4.47
CA ALA A 24 -27.89 -6.40 -4.84
C ALA A 24 -26.69 -6.49 -3.86
N PRO A 25 -25.45 -6.28 -4.32
CA PRO A 25 -24.31 -6.25 -3.41
C PRO A 25 -24.57 -5.19 -2.34
N ALA A 26 -24.69 -5.65 -1.09
CA ALA A 26 -24.96 -4.78 0.04
C ALA A 26 -23.85 -3.73 0.15
N ALA A 27 -24.23 -2.46 0.09
CA ALA A 27 -23.33 -1.31 0.18
C ALA A 27 -22.41 -1.43 1.43
N ASP A 28 -21.13 -1.12 1.26
CA ASP A 28 -20.16 -1.09 2.34
C ASP A 28 -20.58 -0.10 3.43
N VAL A 29 -20.89 -0.60 4.63
CA VAL A 29 -21.23 0.23 5.78
C VAL A 29 -19.94 0.88 6.31
N PRO A 30 -19.88 2.23 6.43
CA PRO A 30 -18.71 2.89 7.00
C PRO A 30 -18.46 2.43 8.44
N LEU A 31 -17.22 2.05 8.75
CA LEU A 31 -16.81 1.71 10.11
C LEU A 31 -16.93 2.94 11.03
N THR A 32 -17.32 2.73 12.28
CA THR A 32 -17.29 3.79 13.30
C THR A 32 -15.86 4.24 13.58
N SER A 33 -15.65 5.47 14.05
CA SER A 33 -14.33 5.98 14.44
C SER A 33 -13.61 5.08 15.45
N ALA A 34 -14.35 4.43 16.36
CA ALA A 34 -13.76 3.46 17.29
C ALA A 34 -13.31 2.19 16.59
N ALA A 35 -14.14 1.62 15.71
CA ALA A 35 -13.80 0.42 14.94
C ALA A 35 -12.64 0.65 13.96
N LEU A 36 -12.57 1.83 13.32
CA LEU A 36 -11.44 2.23 12.46
C LEU A 36 -10.13 2.29 13.25
N ARG A 37 -10.15 2.90 14.44
CA ARG A 37 -8.96 2.99 15.30
C ARG A 37 -8.49 1.62 15.76
N GLN A 38 -9.41 0.72 16.12
CA GLN A 38 -9.07 -0.64 16.51
C GLN A 38 -8.45 -1.40 15.33
N ARG A 39 -9.12 -1.38 14.18
CA ARG A 39 -8.63 -2.08 13.00
C ARG A 39 -7.26 -1.59 12.53
N ALA A 40 -7.05 -0.29 12.55
CA ALA A 40 -5.75 0.29 12.24
C ALA A 40 -4.67 -0.17 13.23
N ALA A 41 -4.99 -0.31 14.52
CA ALA A 41 -4.07 -0.86 15.51
C ALA A 41 -3.75 -2.34 15.24
N ASP A 42 -4.77 -3.15 14.88
CA ASP A 42 -4.59 -4.56 14.55
C ASP A 42 -3.68 -4.73 13.31
N ILE A 43 -3.89 -3.91 12.27
CA ILE A 43 -3.02 -3.87 11.08
C ILE A 43 -1.57 -3.59 11.47
N VAL A 44 -1.30 -2.61 12.35
CA VAL A 44 0.06 -2.32 12.82
C VAL A 44 0.69 -3.52 13.53
N VAL A 45 -0.08 -4.25 14.33
CA VAL A 45 0.42 -5.46 15.02
C VAL A 45 0.80 -6.54 14.00
N THR A 46 -0.11 -6.86 13.08
CA THR A 46 0.15 -7.88 12.03
C THR A 46 1.33 -7.50 11.14
N LEU A 47 1.46 -6.22 10.76
CA LEU A 47 2.58 -5.76 9.96
C LEU A 47 3.92 -5.83 10.69
N ARG A 48 3.96 -5.59 12.00
CA ARG A 48 5.19 -5.77 12.81
C ARG A 48 5.65 -7.22 12.81
N GLU A 49 4.72 -8.17 12.96
CA GLU A 49 5.04 -9.60 12.91
C GLU A 49 5.54 -10.01 11.53
N TYR A 50 4.88 -9.55 10.47
CA TYR A 50 5.32 -9.77 9.10
C TYR A 50 6.72 -9.18 8.85
N ARG A 51 6.95 -7.92 9.24
CA ARG A 51 8.25 -7.25 9.14
C ARG A 51 9.36 -8.03 9.86
N ALA A 52 9.10 -8.48 11.09
CA ALA A 52 10.06 -9.29 11.84
C ALA A 52 10.36 -10.63 11.15
N SER A 53 9.38 -11.23 10.47
CA SER A 53 9.62 -12.43 9.65
C SER A 53 10.50 -12.13 8.42
N LEU A 54 10.31 -10.97 7.79
CA LEU A 54 11.12 -10.52 6.66
C LEU A 54 12.56 -10.21 7.05
N GLU A 55 12.80 -9.65 8.24
CA GLU A 55 14.16 -9.42 8.75
C GLU A 55 14.92 -10.73 8.94
N LYS A 56 14.25 -11.77 9.46
CA LYS A 56 14.85 -13.13 9.56
C LYS A 56 15.16 -13.70 8.18
N LEU A 57 14.26 -13.52 7.21
CA LEU A 57 14.47 -13.97 5.83
C LEU A 57 15.62 -13.21 5.15
N LEU A 58 15.70 -11.90 5.38
CA LEU A 58 16.75 -11.04 4.84
C LEU A 58 18.13 -11.52 5.28
N ALA A 59 18.30 -11.83 6.57
CA ALA A 59 19.57 -12.35 7.10
C ALA A 59 20.00 -13.68 6.42
N ILE A 60 19.04 -14.56 6.11
CA ILE A 60 19.29 -15.81 5.38
C ILE A 60 19.75 -15.51 3.93
N TYR A 61 19.10 -14.57 3.26
CA TYR A 61 19.46 -14.18 1.89
C TYR A 61 20.77 -13.41 1.80
N GLU A 62 21.10 -12.57 2.78
CA GLU A 62 22.38 -11.89 2.86
C GLU A 62 23.54 -12.88 3.05
N THR A 63 23.35 -13.91 3.88
CA THR A 63 24.31 -15.02 4.01
C THR A 63 24.47 -15.79 2.70
N SER A 64 23.36 -16.05 2.01
CA SER A 64 23.37 -16.75 0.71
C SER A 64 24.09 -15.93 -0.38
N LEU A 65 23.90 -14.61 -0.39
CA LEU A 65 24.59 -13.69 -1.29
C LEU A 65 26.10 -13.63 -1.00
N ALA A 66 26.50 -13.56 0.27
CA ALA A 66 27.91 -13.60 0.64
C ALA A 66 28.58 -14.88 0.13
N LYS A 67 27.97 -16.05 0.39
CA LYS A 67 28.46 -17.33 -0.12
C LYS A 67 28.55 -17.38 -1.64
N ALA A 68 27.55 -16.85 -2.35
CA ALA A 68 27.57 -16.80 -3.82
C ALA A 68 28.71 -15.92 -4.35
N LYS A 69 29.00 -14.80 -3.68
CA LYS A 69 30.13 -13.91 -4.03
C LYS A 69 31.47 -14.62 -3.83
N ASP A 70 31.66 -15.27 -2.68
CA ASP A 70 32.88 -16.05 -2.40
C ASP A 70 33.10 -17.14 -3.45
N GLN A 71 32.03 -17.84 -3.86
CA GLN A 71 32.09 -18.86 -4.92
C GLN A 71 32.43 -18.27 -6.28
N ARG A 72 31.89 -17.10 -6.62
CA ARG A 72 32.22 -16.38 -7.86
C ARG A 72 33.69 -15.99 -7.87
N ASP A 73 34.22 -15.50 -6.77
CA ASP A 73 35.63 -15.10 -6.65
C ASP A 73 36.58 -16.31 -6.80
N GLN A 74 36.24 -17.45 -6.18
CA GLN A 74 36.99 -18.71 -6.38
C GLN A 74 36.95 -19.18 -7.84
N ARG A 75 35.79 -19.09 -8.49
CA ARG A 75 35.65 -19.48 -9.91
C ARG A 75 36.36 -18.53 -10.85
N GLN A 76 36.46 -17.25 -10.51
CA GLN A 76 37.27 -16.29 -11.27
C GLN A 76 38.73 -16.72 -11.30
N GLU A 77 39.27 -17.16 -10.17
CA GLU A 77 40.64 -17.66 -10.07
C GLU A 77 40.86 -18.92 -10.92
N PHE A 78 39.90 -19.86 -10.88
CA PHE A 78 39.97 -21.06 -11.73
C PHE A 78 39.87 -20.74 -13.22
N LEU A 79 39.04 -19.76 -13.61
CA LEU A 79 38.95 -19.30 -14.98
C LEU A 79 40.28 -18.69 -15.45
N ASN A 80 40.89 -17.84 -14.61
CA ASN A 80 42.18 -17.20 -14.91
C ASN A 80 43.30 -18.22 -15.10
N ARG A 81 43.22 -19.36 -14.39
CA ARG A 81 44.15 -20.49 -14.51
C ARG A 81 43.77 -21.47 -15.64
N GLY A 82 42.70 -21.22 -16.38
CA GLY A 82 42.21 -22.09 -17.46
C GLY A 82 41.64 -23.44 -17.00
N ILE A 83 41.27 -23.56 -15.72
CA ILE A 83 40.75 -24.81 -15.13
C ILE A 83 39.27 -25.01 -15.45
N ILE A 84 38.49 -23.92 -15.51
CA ILE A 84 37.07 -23.93 -15.87
C ILE A 84 36.83 -23.14 -17.15
N SER A 85 35.72 -23.44 -17.82
CA SER A 85 35.26 -22.68 -18.97
C SER A 85 34.66 -21.33 -18.58
N ARG A 86 34.62 -20.40 -19.54
CA ARG A 86 33.91 -19.11 -19.39
C ARG A 86 32.44 -19.31 -19.00
N ARG A 87 31.78 -20.33 -19.57
CA ARG A 87 30.38 -20.64 -19.28
C ARG A 87 30.16 -21.01 -17.82
N GLU A 88 31.04 -21.83 -17.24
CA GLU A 88 30.96 -22.22 -15.82
C GLU A 88 31.21 -21.06 -14.86
N PHE A 89 31.98 -20.05 -15.28
CA PHE A 89 32.14 -18.82 -14.52
C PHE A 89 30.88 -17.94 -14.60
N GLU A 90 30.28 -17.81 -15.79
CA GLU A 90 29.02 -17.07 -15.98
C GLU A 90 27.87 -17.65 -15.15
N ASP A 91 27.85 -18.97 -14.92
CA ASP A 91 26.89 -19.62 -14.01
C ASP A 91 27.01 -19.07 -12.57
N ALA A 92 28.22 -18.78 -12.10
CA ALA A 92 28.47 -18.21 -10.79
C ALA A 92 28.06 -16.73 -10.71
N GLU A 93 28.29 -15.96 -11.77
CA GLU A 93 27.81 -14.58 -11.87
C GLU A 93 26.28 -14.51 -11.84
N ARG A 94 25.60 -15.45 -12.50
CA ARG A 94 24.14 -15.57 -12.43
C ARG A 94 23.67 -15.90 -11.02
N ALA A 95 24.33 -16.81 -10.31
CA ALA A 95 24.00 -17.13 -8.91
C ALA A 95 24.12 -15.92 -7.98
N VAL A 96 25.14 -15.07 -8.15
CA VAL A 96 25.27 -13.79 -7.41
C VAL A 96 24.11 -12.86 -7.73
N THR A 97 23.76 -12.72 -9.02
CA THR A 97 22.67 -11.86 -9.47
C THR A 97 21.32 -12.30 -8.89
N GLU A 98 21.02 -13.60 -8.91
CA GLU A 98 19.81 -14.17 -8.32
C GLU A 98 19.75 -13.99 -6.80
N ALA A 99 20.87 -14.20 -6.10
CA ALA A 99 20.93 -13.98 -4.65
C ALA A 99 20.75 -12.50 -4.29
N GLN A 100 21.34 -11.59 -5.06
CA GLN A 100 21.18 -10.15 -4.87
C GLN A 100 19.72 -9.72 -5.09
N ALA A 101 19.07 -10.24 -6.14
CA ALA A 101 17.67 -9.95 -6.41
C ALA A 101 16.74 -10.36 -5.25
N LYS A 102 17.05 -11.47 -4.56
CA LYS A 102 16.30 -11.89 -3.35
C LYS A 102 16.49 -10.93 -2.19
N VAL A 103 17.74 -10.51 -1.91
CA VAL A 103 18.03 -9.50 -0.88
C VAL A 103 17.29 -8.19 -1.16
N ASP A 104 17.37 -7.69 -2.39
CA ASP A 104 16.74 -6.44 -2.78
C ASP A 104 15.20 -6.55 -2.76
N GLY A 105 14.66 -7.70 -3.14
CA GLY A 105 13.23 -8.01 -3.02
C GLY A 105 12.75 -7.95 -1.58
N THR A 106 13.42 -8.65 -0.66
CA THR A 106 13.05 -8.65 0.76
C THR A 106 13.19 -7.27 1.39
N ARG A 107 14.21 -6.49 1.04
CA ARG A 107 14.35 -5.09 1.50
C ARG A 107 13.18 -4.22 1.03
N ARG A 108 12.72 -4.38 -0.21
CA ARG A 108 11.52 -3.67 -0.71
C ARG A 108 10.27 -4.08 0.05
N GLU A 109 10.09 -5.36 0.39
CA GLU A 109 8.96 -5.81 1.21
C GLU A 109 8.99 -5.22 2.62
N ILE A 110 10.17 -5.14 3.25
CA ILE A 110 10.34 -4.48 4.57
C ILE A 110 9.93 -3.01 4.48
N ALA A 111 10.43 -2.28 3.48
CA ALA A 111 10.08 -0.88 3.27
C ALA A 111 8.57 -0.69 3.02
N GLY A 112 7.94 -1.59 2.27
CA GLY A 112 6.49 -1.60 2.08
C GLY A 112 5.72 -1.82 3.38
N ALA A 113 6.17 -2.75 4.24
CA ALA A 113 5.56 -2.98 5.54
C ALA A 113 5.70 -1.76 6.48
N ASP A 114 6.87 -1.11 6.49
CA ASP A 114 7.11 0.12 7.25
C ASP A 114 6.18 1.26 6.79
N HIS A 115 6.02 1.43 5.48
CA HIS A 115 5.09 2.40 4.88
C HIS A 115 3.64 2.13 5.30
N ALA A 116 3.15 0.88 5.15
CA ALA A 116 1.79 0.51 5.54
C ALA A 116 1.53 0.64 7.06
N MET A 117 2.55 0.45 7.91
CA MET A 117 2.43 0.69 9.35
C MET A 117 2.23 2.18 9.66
N ALA A 118 2.89 3.07 8.91
CA ALA A 118 2.73 4.50 9.06
C ALA A 118 1.37 4.99 8.52
N GLU A 119 0.89 4.43 7.42
CA GLU A 119 -0.49 4.69 6.94
C GLU A 119 -1.52 4.26 7.96
N ALA A 120 -1.40 3.05 8.51
CA ALA A 120 -2.31 2.56 9.55
C ALA A 120 -2.30 3.47 10.78
N THR A 121 -1.12 3.91 11.22
CA THR A 121 -0.97 4.87 12.32
C THR A 121 -1.64 6.21 12.00
N THR A 122 -1.47 6.71 10.77
CA THR A 122 -2.09 7.95 10.29
C THR A 122 -3.61 7.83 10.24
N ALA A 123 -4.14 6.73 9.69
CA ALA A 123 -5.57 6.45 9.66
C ALA A 123 -6.17 6.39 11.07
N ARG A 124 -5.46 5.79 12.03
CA ARG A 124 -5.86 5.77 13.45
C ARG A 124 -5.92 7.16 14.04
N ALA A 125 -4.94 8.02 13.76
CA ALA A 125 -4.92 9.40 14.23
C ALA A 125 -6.10 10.19 13.61
N LEU A 126 -6.30 10.09 12.30
CA LEU A 126 -7.39 10.77 11.59
C LEU A 126 -8.77 10.38 12.10
N ALA A 127 -8.99 9.10 12.43
CA ALA A 127 -10.27 8.62 12.96
C ALA A 127 -10.66 9.27 14.30
N GLY A 128 -9.69 9.82 15.04
CA GLY A 128 -9.93 10.57 16.28
C GLY A 128 -10.19 12.07 16.08
N LEU A 129 -10.05 12.58 14.86
CA LEU A 129 -10.14 14.01 14.55
C LEU A 129 -11.45 14.33 13.83
N SER A 130 -11.97 15.54 14.05
CA SER A 130 -13.10 16.05 13.28
C SER A 130 -12.73 16.20 11.80
N PRO A 131 -13.69 16.01 10.86
CA PRO A 131 -13.45 16.28 9.45
C PRO A 131 -13.04 17.74 9.20
N LEU A 132 -12.09 17.95 8.29
CA LEU A 132 -11.71 19.29 7.87
C LEU A 132 -12.74 19.88 6.90
N LYS A 133 -13.10 21.14 7.10
CA LYS A 133 -13.85 21.91 6.10
C LYS A 133 -13.02 22.09 4.83
N ARG A 134 -13.68 22.36 3.71
CA ARG A 134 -13.00 22.71 2.45
C ARG A 134 -12.10 23.94 2.65
N GLY A 135 -10.85 23.86 2.17
CA GLY A 135 -9.79 24.83 2.41
C GLY A 135 -9.17 24.77 3.81
N GLY A 136 -9.63 23.87 4.68
CA GLY A 136 -9.15 23.73 6.04
C GLY A 136 -7.72 23.20 6.09
N TYR A 137 -6.95 23.73 7.04
CA TYR A 137 -5.61 23.28 7.38
C TYR A 137 -5.58 22.96 8.87
N GLU A 138 -4.93 21.85 9.23
CA GLU A 138 -4.68 21.53 10.63
C GLU A 138 -3.32 20.85 10.77
N GLN A 139 -2.60 21.22 11.82
CA GLN A 139 -1.36 20.61 12.22
C GLN A 139 -1.50 20.13 13.66
N THR A 140 -1.15 18.87 13.88
CA THR A 140 -1.12 18.22 15.19
C THR A 140 0.31 17.83 15.53
N ALA A 141 0.51 17.19 16.69
CA ALA A 141 1.81 16.61 17.05
C ALA A 141 2.23 15.42 16.16
N VAL A 142 1.32 14.84 15.36
CA VAL A 142 1.57 13.57 14.63
C VAL A 142 1.34 13.66 13.12
N LEU A 143 0.59 14.66 12.63
CA LEU A 143 0.31 14.87 11.21
C LEU A 143 -0.03 16.33 10.88
N ILE A 144 0.20 16.70 9.62
CA ILE A 144 -0.36 17.89 8.96
C ILE A 144 -1.41 17.38 7.98
N ARG A 145 -2.54 18.10 7.87
CA ARG A 145 -3.55 17.81 6.86
C ARG A 145 -4.10 19.10 6.26
N PHE A 146 -4.28 19.08 4.96
CA PHE A 146 -4.88 20.17 4.20
C PHE A 146 -6.00 19.61 3.32
N ASN A 147 -7.21 20.14 3.48
CA ASN A 147 -8.37 19.77 2.67
C ASN A 147 -8.58 20.78 1.54
N GLY A 148 -7.62 20.83 0.61
CA GLY A 148 -7.61 21.77 -0.50
C GLY A 148 -8.83 21.63 -1.43
N PRO A 149 -9.31 22.74 -2.05
CA PRO A 149 -10.52 22.73 -2.85
C PRO A 149 -10.34 22.20 -4.28
N ALA A 150 -9.10 22.00 -4.76
CA ALA A 150 -8.82 21.60 -6.12
C ALA A 150 -9.01 20.08 -6.30
N PRO A 151 -9.54 19.64 -7.45
CA PRO A 151 -9.61 18.21 -7.75
C PRO A 151 -8.20 17.66 -7.92
N TRP A 152 -7.98 16.47 -7.36
CA TRP A 152 -6.77 15.69 -7.62
C TRP A 152 -7.01 14.72 -8.78
N SER A 153 -5.93 14.40 -9.50
CA SER A 153 -5.92 13.32 -10.48
C SER A 153 -4.57 12.62 -10.35
N LEU A 154 -4.59 11.31 -10.11
CA LEU A 154 -3.36 10.55 -9.95
C LEU A 154 -2.42 10.72 -11.16
N LYS A 155 -2.92 10.61 -12.39
CA LYS A 155 -2.07 10.71 -13.58
C LYS A 155 -1.56 12.12 -13.84
N ALA A 156 -2.47 13.08 -14.00
CA ALA A 156 -2.09 14.43 -14.40
C ALA A 156 -1.45 15.23 -13.24
N GLY A 157 -1.92 15.02 -12.02
CA GLY A 157 -1.38 15.63 -10.81
C GLY A 157 0.03 15.15 -10.51
N THR A 158 0.27 13.83 -10.58
CA THR A 158 1.62 13.29 -10.36
C THR A 158 2.60 13.77 -11.42
N ALA A 159 2.22 13.81 -12.70
CA ALA A 159 3.10 14.32 -13.76
C ALA A 159 3.55 15.77 -13.48
N LYS A 160 2.63 16.65 -13.09
CA LYS A 160 2.94 18.05 -12.74
C LYS A 160 3.83 18.15 -11.49
N LEU A 161 3.51 17.37 -10.45
CA LEU A 161 4.29 17.38 -9.22
C LEU A 161 5.71 16.85 -9.45
N GLN A 162 5.86 15.80 -10.26
CA GLN A 162 7.15 15.26 -10.68
C GLN A 162 7.97 16.29 -11.44
N GLU A 163 7.37 16.98 -12.41
CA GLU A 163 8.03 18.03 -13.19
C GLU A 163 8.53 19.17 -12.29
N PHE A 164 7.65 19.70 -11.44
CA PHE A 164 8.00 20.72 -10.44
C PHE A 164 9.17 20.26 -9.56
N PHE A 165 9.08 19.06 -9.01
CA PHE A 165 10.06 18.54 -8.06
C PHE A 165 11.43 18.33 -8.73
N THR A 166 11.46 17.67 -9.89
CA THR A 166 12.70 17.42 -10.62
C THR A 166 13.34 18.71 -11.14
N ALA A 167 12.54 19.70 -11.56
CA ALA A 167 13.07 21.01 -11.92
C ALA A 167 13.73 21.72 -10.72
N ARG A 168 13.20 21.53 -9.51
CA ARG A 168 13.66 22.20 -8.29
C ARG A 168 14.83 21.51 -7.58
N PHE A 169 14.88 20.18 -7.59
CA PHE A 169 15.83 19.37 -6.80
C PHE A 169 16.77 18.52 -7.66
N HIS A 170 16.57 18.48 -8.99
CA HIS A 170 17.43 17.76 -9.94
C HIS A 170 17.52 16.25 -9.72
N HIS A 171 16.54 15.67 -9.02
CA HIS A 171 16.34 14.22 -8.94
C HIS A 171 14.85 13.88 -9.03
N PRO A 172 14.50 12.59 -9.25
CA PRO A 172 13.11 12.17 -9.31
C PRO A 172 12.40 12.36 -7.97
N LEU A 173 11.10 12.68 -8.01
CA LEU A 173 10.20 12.62 -6.86
C LEU A 173 10.25 11.21 -6.24
N PRO A 174 10.52 11.08 -4.93
CA PRO A 174 10.61 9.78 -4.28
C PRO A 174 9.21 9.23 -4.00
N VAL A 175 8.56 8.70 -5.02
CA VAL A 175 7.23 8.07 -4.91
C VAL A 175 7.36 6.73 -4.18
N SER A 176 6.67 6.57 -3.06
CA SER A 176 6.57 5.28 -2.34
C SER A 176 5.38 4.44 -2.80
N ALA A 177 4.27 5.09 -3.21
CA ALA A 177 3.16 4.40 -3.83
C ALA A 177 2.47 5.26 -4.89
N TYR A 178 2.32 4.72 -6.09
CA TYR A 178 1.54 5.31 -7.17
C TYR A 178 0.22 4.56 -7.29
N GLY A 179 -0.83 5.11 -6.69
CA GLY A 179 -2.15 4.48 -6.71
C GLY A 179 -2.29 3.25 -5.81
N GLN A 180 -3.20 2.35 -6.20
CA GLN A 180 -3.46 1.10 -5.48
C GLN A 180 -2.29 0.11 -5.62
N THR A 181 -1.91 -0.52 -4.52
CA THR A 181 -0.88 -1.59 -4.49
C THR A 181 -1.46 -2.88 -3.91
N PRO A 182 -0.85 -4.06 -4.17
CA PRO A 182 -1.28 -5.31 -3.54
C PRO A 182 -1.19 -5.30 -2.01
N LEU A 183 -0.33 -4.47 -1.43
CA LEU A 183 -0.27 -4.29 0.03
C LEU A 183 -1.48 -3.50 0.53
N HIS A 184 -1.88 -2.45 -0.18
CA HIS A 184 -3.12 -1.70 0.11
C HIS A 184 -4.35 -2.62 0.06
N ASP A 185 -4.47 -3.49 -0.95
CA ASP A 185 -5.57 -4.45 -1.05
C ASP A 185 -5.63 -5.42 0.14
N ARG A 186 -4.47 -5.91 0.61
CA ARG A 186 -4.39 -6.82 1.76
C ARG A 186 -4.78 -6.13 3.07
N MET A 187 -4.41 -4.87 3.25
CA MET A 187 -4.71 -4.09 4.46
C MET A 187 -6.08 -3.40 4.41
N GLY A 188 -6.70 -3.34 3.23
CA GLY A 188 -7.98 -2.69 2.98
C GLY A 188 -7.87 -1.18 2.80
N PHE A 189 -6.68 -0.63 2.53
CA PHE A 189 -6.49 0.79 2.21
C PHE A 189 -6.88 1.05 0.75
N ASP A 190 -7.58 2.16 0.49
CA ASP A 190 -8.00 2.56 -0.86
C ASP A 190 -7.21 3.77 -1.34
N HIS A 191 -6.20 3.53 -2.18
CA HIS A 191 -5.29 4.54 -2.73
C HIS A 191 -5.48 4.69 -4.25
N ARG A 192 -6.60 4.24 -4.83
CA ARG A 192 -6.80 4.21 -6.29
C ARG A 192 -6.59 5.55 -7.01
N ASP A 193 -6.85 6.66 -6.33
CA ASP A 193 -6.59 8.01 -6.85
C ASP A 193 -5.73 8.81 -5.86
N ALA A 194 -4.73 8.17 -5.25
CA ALA A 194 -3.80 8.81 -4.31
C ALA A 194 -2.34 8.48 -4.65
N LEU A 195 -1.44 9.34 -4.20
CA LEU A 195 0.00 9.22 -4.36
C LEU A 195 0.68 9.36 -3.00
N ASP A 196 1.55 8.43 -2.64
CA ASP A 196 2.41 8.56 -1.47
C ASP A 196 3.83 8.89 -1.88
N ILE A 197 4.41 9.85 -1.17
CA ILE A 197 5.75 10.36 -1.41
C ILE A 197 6.58 10.15 -0.15
N ALA A 198 7.70 9.44 -0.27
CA ALA A 198 8.65 9.15 0.81
C ALA A 198 9.52 10.38 1.14
N LEU A 199 8.87 11.48 1.52
CA LEU A 199 9.52 12.68 2.05
C LEU A 199 9.10 12.89 3.50
N HIS A 200 10.08 13.20 4.33
CA HIS A 200 9.83 13.64 5.70
C HIS A 200 9.24 15.06 5.70
N PRO A 201 8.15 15.34 6.45
CA PRO A 201 7.53 16.68 6.47
C PRO A 201 8.49 17.82 6.82
N ASP A 202 9.45 17.56 7.70
CA ASP A 202 10.46 18.56 8.10
C ASP A 202 11.70 18.62 7.20
N SER A 203 11.78 17.85 6.11
CA SER A 203 12.87 18.03 5.14
C SER A 203 12.60 19.29 4.30
N ILE A 204 13.66 19.84 3.69
CA ILE A 204 13.51 20.98 2.76
C ILE A 204 12.60 20.59 1.59
N GLU A 205 12.80 19.40 1.04
CA GLU A 205 11.98 18.81 -0.01
C GLU A 205 10.52 18.62 0.43
N GLY A 206 10.30 18.05 1.62
CA GLY A 206 8.97 17.82 2.17
C GLY A 206 8.19 19.11 2.36
N ARG A 207 8.80 20.13 2.98
CA ARG A 207 8.20 21.47 3.10
C ARG A 207 7.88 22.07 1.74
N THR A 208 8.81 22.01 0.80
CA THR A 208 8.63 22.58 -0.55
C THR A 208 7.49 21.90 -1.30
N VAL A 209 7.36 20.57 -1.19
CA VAL A 209 6.23 19.83 -1.77
C VAL A 209 4.92 20.21 -1.09
N MET A 210 4.88 20.28 0.24
CA MET A 210 3.67 20.71 0.95
C MET A 210 3.26 22.14 0.58
N ASP A 211 4.20 23.05 0.41
CA ASP A 211 3.94 24.43 -0.04
C ASP A 211 3.32 24.45 -1.43
N TYR A 212 3.92 23.74 -2.38
CA TYR A 212 3.38 23.58 -3.73
C TYR A 212 1.95 23.02 -3.71
N LEU A 213 1.69 21.97 -2.92
CA LEU A 213 0.37 21.36 -2.81
C LEU A 213 -0.66 22.32 -2.21
N ARG A 214 -0.27 23.10 -1.18
CA ARG A 214 -1.13 24.13 -0.59
C ARG A 214 -1.47 25.22 -1.61
N GLU A 215 -0.49 25.74 -2.33
CA GLU A 215 -0.67 26.77 -3.36
C GLU A 215 -1.56 26.28 -4.51
N ALA A 216 -1.36 25.03 -4.94
CA ALA A 216 -2.19 24.39 -5.96
C ALA A 216 -3.59 24.00 -5.46
N GLY A 217 -3.87 24.15 -4.17
CA GLY A 217 -5.14 23.76 -3.55
C GLY A 217 -5.37 22.25 -3.54
N ILE A 218 -4.31 21.44 -3.65
CA ILE A 218 -4.38 19.98 -3.71
C ILE A 218 -4.40 19.43 -2.28
N PRO A 219 -5.37 18.56 -1.93
CA PRO A 219 -5.42 17.96 -0.60
C PRO A 219 -4.24 17.03 -0.34
N PHE A 220 -3.75 17.03 0.90
CA PHE A 220 -2.71 16.12 1.35
C PHE A 220 -2.75 15.88 2.85
N ILE A 221 -2.08 14.80 3.27
CA ILE A 221 -1.79 14.48 4.66
C ILE A 221 -0.30 14.18 4.76
N ALA A 222 0.44 14.94 5.57
CA ALA A 222 1.84 14.68 5.86
C ALA A 222 1.95 14.04 7.24
N SER A 223 2.66 12.92 7.33
CA SER A 223 2.85 12.19 8.58
C SER A 223 4.33 12.02 8.88
N TRP A 224 4.71 12.12 10.15
CA TRP A 224 6.10 11.98 10.61
C TRP A 224 6.54 10.52 10.79
N GLY A 225 5.62 9.56 10.61
CA GLY A 225 5.96 8.14 10.62
C GLY A 225 6.51 7.60 11.94
N ALA A 226 6.10 8.17 13.08
CA ALA A 226 6.56 7.76 14.40
C ALA A 226 6.00 6.38 14.82
N VAL A 227 6.50 5.32 14.18
CA VAL A 227 6.26 3.93 14.59
C VAL A 227 7.56 3.38 15.15
N ALA A 228 7.59 3.13 16.46
CA ALA A 228 8.76 2.56 17.12
C ALA A 228 9.15 1.22 16.46
N GLY A 229 10.42 1.09 16.07
CA GLY A 229 10.99 -0.11 15.43
C GLY A 229 10.92 -0.17 13.90
N ALA A 230 10.43 0.87 13.21
CA ALA A 230 10.41 0.96 11.74
C ALA A 230 11.46 1.96 11.21
N ALA A 231 11.98 1.77 9.99
CA ALA A 231 12.70 2.83 9.28
C ALA A 231 11.65 3.92 8.95
N SER A 232 11.93 5.20 9.25
CA SER A 232 10.89 6.24 9.39
C SER A 232 9.82 6.16 8.30
N GLY A 233 8.58 5.85 8.66
CA GLY A 233 7.46 5.80 7.70
C GLY A 233 6.89 7.18 7.38
N ALA A 234 7.72 8.22 7.47
CA ALA A 234 7.32 9.59 7.22
C ALA A 234 7.03 9.75 5.72
N HIS A 235 5.84 10.20 5.39
CA HIS A 235 5.42 10.37 4.01
C HIS A 235 4.39 11.47 3.88
N ILE A 236 4.24 11.95 2.65
CA ILE A 236 3.19 12.87 2.24
C ILE A 236 2.24 12.08 1.34
N HIS A 237 1.02 11.87 1.83
CA HIS A 237 -0.10 11.33 1.08
C HIS A 237 -0.79 12.47 0.33
N VAL A 238 -0.88 12.37 -0.99
CA VAL A 238 -1.46 13.39 -1.89
C VAL A 238 -2.74 12.85 -2.52
N GLY A 239 -3.79 13.68 -2.52
CA GLY A 239 -5.11 13.30 -3.00
C GLY A 239 -6.14 13.33 -1.88
N GLN A 240 -7.35 12.84 -2.19
CA GLN A 240 -8.41 12.79 -1.21
C GLN A 240 -8.03 11.82 -0.08
N PRO A 241 -8.17 12.21 1.20
CA PRO A 241 -7.92 11.31 2.32
C PRO A 241 -8.76 10.05 2.17
N SER A 242 -8.13 8.87 2.12
CA SER A 242 -8.86 7.60 2.05
C SER A 242 -9.76 7.43 3.28
N PRO A 243 -11.10 7.43 3.15
CA PRO A 243 -11.97 7.24 4.31
C PRO A 243 -12.18 5.76 4.66
N ARG A 244 -11.61 4.82 3.88
CA ARG A 244 -12.08 3.44 3.87
C ARG A 244 -10.93 2.48 4.08
N ILE A 245 -10.79 2.05 5.32
CA ILE A 245 -10.31 0.69 5.57
C ILE A 245 -11.52 -0.22 5.26
N VAL A 246 -11.63 -0.68 4.00
CA VAL A 246 -12.79 -1.48 3.54
C VAL A 246 -12.86 -2.76 4.36
N SER A 247 -14.02 -3.12 4.94
CA SER A 247 -14.18 -4.44 5.58
C SER A 247 -14.09 -5.52 4.52
N LYS A 248 -13.15 -6.45 4.70
CA LYS A 248 -13.15 -7.67 3.93
C LYS A 248 -14.26 -8.54 4.53
N ARG A 249 -15.27 -8.91 3.74
CA ARG A 249 -16.16 -10.02 4.08
C ARG A 249 -15.42 -11.33 3.89
#